data_AF-A0AAV1SN99-F1
#
_entry.id   AF-A0AAV1SN99-F1
#
_cell.length_a   1.000
_cell.length_b   1.000
_cell.length_c   1.000
_cell.angle_alpha   90.00
_cell.angle_beta   90.00
_cell.angle_gamma   90.00
#
_symmetry.space_group_name_H-M   'P 1'
#
loop_
_entity.id
_entity.type
_entity.pdbx_description
1 polymer ?
#
loop_
_entity_poly.entity_id
_entity_poly.type
_entity_poly.pdbx_seq_one_letter_code
_entity_poly.pdbx_strand_id
1 'polypeptide(L)'
;MTDEDLVTLFGGENIVDLVTVAQAVHWFDLNKFYSQVIRLLRKPGSVLAVWCYNIAVSPSFDAAFKRFRNSTLPFWNPNAQYVFDSYKKLPFPFESVGLGSTFNQDTIPKMGPVRI
;
A
#
# COMPACT_ATOMS: atom_id res chain seq x y z
N MET A 1 -2.11 20.37 12.57
CA MET A 1 -3.50 20.05 12.21
C MET A 1 -3.95 18.96 13.15
N THR A 2 -5.01 19.22 13.90
CA THR A 2 -5.58 18.29 14.88
C THR A 2 -6.50 17.28 14.19
N ASP A 3 -6.92 16.25 14.91
CA ASP A 3 -7.91 15.29 14.41
C ASP A 3 -9.29 15.94 14.19
N GLU A 4 -9.63 16.98 14.93
CA GLU A 4 -10.87 17.75 14.74
C GLU A 4 -10.81 18.58 13.46
N ASP A 5 -9.69 19.25 13.20
CA ASP A 5 -9.46 20.01 11.96
C ASP A 5 -9.63 19.13 10.72
N LEU A 6 -9.11 17.89 10.78
CA LEU A 6 -9.24 16.90 9.71
C LEU A 6 -10.70 16.52 9.45
N VAL A 7 -11.50 16.32 10.49
CA VAL A 7 -12.91 15.94 10.30
C VAL A 7 -13.76 17.08 9.79
N THR A 8 -13.51 18.30 10.25
CA THR A 8 -14.17 19.48 9.70
C THR A 8 -13.81 19.65 8.22
N LEU A 9 -12.54 19.43 7.85
CA LEU A 9 -12.09 19.54 6.46
C LEU A 9 -12.77 18.51 5.54
N PHE A 10 -12.94 17.27 6.00
CA PHE A 10 -13.57 16.23 5.18
C PHE A 10 -15.11 16.22 5.24
N GLY A 11 -15.71 17.01 6.12
CA GLY A 11 -17.17 17.11 6.25
C GLY A 11 -17.79 16.05 7.16
N GLY A 12 -17.01 15.47 8.07
CA GLY A 12 -17.48 14.51 9.07
C GLY A 12 -16.79 13.14 9.05
N GLU A 13 -17.41 12.19 9.74
CA GLU A 13 -17.04 10.77 9.79
C GLU A 13 -17.99 9.95 8.91
N ASN A 14 -17.59 8.74 8.49
CA ASN A 14 -18.42 7.86 7.65
C ASN A 14 -18.89 8.53 6.34
N ILE A 15 -17.96 9.12 5.61
CA ILE A 15 -18.25 9.96 4.44
C ILE A 15 -17.72 9.40 3.12
N VAL A 16 -16.84 8.40 3.16
CA VAL A 16 -16.26 7.78 1.95
C VAL A 16 -16.46 6.27 1.91
N ASP A 17 -16.61 5.74 0.70
CA ASP A 17 -16.74 4.29 0.47
C ASP A 17 -15.40 3.63 0.11
N LEU A 18 -14.40 4.40 -0.30
CA LEU A 18 -13.11 3.89 -0.75
C LEU A 18 -11.98 4.85 -0.39
N VAL A 19 -10.96 4.34 0.29
CA VAL A 19 -9.66 5.01 0.43
C VAL A 19 -8.64 4.23 -0.38
N THR A 20 -7.77 4.93 -1.10
CA THR A 20 -6.71 4.29 -1.88
C THR A 20 -5.34 4.85 -1.57
N VAL A 21 -4.32 3.98 -1.58
CA VAL A 21 -2.93 4.39 -1.52
C VAL A 21 -2.15 3.67 -2.61
N ALA A 22 -1.88 4.39 -3.70
CA ALA A 22 -1.04 3.93 -4.79
C ALA A 22 0.42 4.24 -4.45
N GLN A 23 1.13 3.28 -3.85
CA GLN A 23 2.58 3.25 -3.60
C GLN A 23 3.10 4.03 -2.39
N ALA A 24 2.39 4.99 -1.81
CA ALA A 24 2.99 5.87 -0.79
C ALA A 24 2.93 5.37 0.67
N VAL A 25 2.22 4.26 0.95
CA VAL A 25 1.86 3.88 2.34
C VAL A 25 3.06 3.70 3.28
N HIS A 26 4.23 3.35 2.73
CA HIS A 26 5.46 3.12 3.50
C HIS A 26 6.07 4.40 4.08
N TRP A 27 5.61 5.58 3.65
CA TRP A 27 5.99 6.86 4.24
C TRP A 27 5.12 7.27 5.43
N PHE A 28 3.99 6.62 5.65
CA PHE A 28 3.00 7.06 6.62
C PHE A 28 3.27 6.51 8.03
N ASP A 29 2.84 7.28 9.03
CA ASP A 29 2.58 6.74 10.37
C ASP A 29 1.33 5.85 10.28
N LEU A 30 1.54 4.53 10.18
CA LEU A 30 0.47 3.58 9.91
C LEU A 30 -0.64 3.61 10.97
N ASN A 31 -0.29 3.80 12.24
CA ASN A 31 -1.28 3.85 13.31
C ASN A 31 -2.20 5.05 13.16
N LYS A 32 -1.62 6.24 12.93
CA LYS A 32 -2.42 7.46 12.69
C LYS A 32 -3.22 7.35 11.39
N PHE A 33 -2.59 6.85 10.32
CA PHE A 33 -3.26 6.67 9.04
C PHE A 33 -4.47 5.74 9.16
N TYR A 34 -4.32 4.56 9.75
CA TYR A 34 -5.41 3.60 9.92
C TYR A 34 -6.53 4.14 10.81
N SER A 35 -6.20 4.89 11.86
CA SER A 35 -7.21 5.58 12.69
C SER A 35 -8.08 6.52 11.86
N GLN A 36 -7.47 7.34 10.98
CA GLN A 36 -8.24 8.23 10.11
C GLN A 36 -9.04 7.46 9.05
N VAL A 37 -8.47 6.40 8.47
CA VAL A 37 -9.19 5.54 7.51
C VAL A 37 -10.45 4.95 8.16
N ILE A 38 -10.33 4.36 9.34
CA ILE A 38 -11.46 3.75 10.07
C ILE A 38 -12.56 4.79 10.34
N ARG A 39 -12.19 6.03 10.59
CA ARG A 39 -13.10 7.14 10.88
C ARG A 39 -13.81 7.67 9.63
N LEU A 40 -13.12 7.72 8.50
CA LEU A 40 -13.66 8.23 7.24
C LEU A 40 -14.56 7.21 6.53
N LEU A 41 -14.21 5.94 6.61
CA LEU A 41 -14.86 4.83 5.90
C LEU A 41 -16.30 4.58 6.39
N ARG A 42 -17.26 4.58 5.46
CA ARG A 42 -18.67 4.26 5.71
C ARG A 42 -18.88 2.81 6.12
N LYS A 43 -19.74 2.57 7.10
CA LYS A 43 -20.11 1.20 7.51
C LYS A 43 -21.56 0.89 7.11
N PRO A 44 -21.85 -0.31 6.55
CA PRO A 44 -20.93 -1.37 6.11
C PRO A 44 -20.46 -1.22 4.65
N GLY A 45 -19.39 -1.92 4.27
CA GLY A 45 -19.06 -2.18 2.86
C GLY A 45 -18.00 -1.28 2.20
N SER A 46 -17.44 -0.31 2.93
CA SER A 46 -16.34 0.51 2.42
C SER A 46 -14.98 -0.21 2.45
N VAL A 47 -14.02 0.21 1.63
CA VAL A 47 -12.74 -0.48 1.42
C VAL A 47 -11.54 0.47 1.59
N LEU A 48 -10.44 -0.04 2.16
CA LEU A 48 -9.11 0.53 2.01
C LEU A 48 -8.33 -0.33 1.01
N ALA A 49 -7.92 0.23 -0.13
CA ALA A 49 -7.10 -0.47 -1.11
C ALA A 49 -5.67 0.11 -1.16
N VAL A 50 -4.67 -0.74 -0.96
CA VAL A 50 -3.26 -0.35 -0.97
C VAL A 50 -2.50 -1.19 -1.99
N TRP A 51 -1.87 -0.53 -2.96
CA TRP A 51 -1.14 -1.22 -4.02
C TRP A 51 0.14 -0.51 -4.40
N CYS A 52 1.02 -1.27 -5.05
CA CYS A 52 2.22 -0.74 -5.69
C CYS A 52 2.54 -1.57 -6.93
N TYR A 53 3.37 -1.01 -7.79
CA TYR A 53 3.99 -1.72 -8.89
C TYR A 53 5.47 -1.96 -8.58
N ASN A 54 5.99 -3.06 -9.09
CA ASN A 54 7.43 -3.36 -9.09
C ASN A 54 7.91 -3.52 -10.53
N ILE A 55 9.15 -3.10 -10.78
CA ILE A 55 9.72 -3.12 -12.11
C ILE A 55 10.25 -4.52 -12.41
N ALA A 56 9.80 -5.06 -13.53
CA ALA A 56 10.44 -6.18 -14.19
C ALA A 56 10.33 -5.94 -15.70
N VAL A 57 11.39 -6.19 -16.45
CA VAL A 57 11.48 -5.89 -17.89
C VAL A 57 11.99 -7.09 -18.66
N SER A 58 13.23 -7.52 -18.39
CA SER A 58 13.88 -8.68 -19.02
C SER A 58 14.91 -9.29 -18.06
N PRO A 59 15.32 -10.56 -18.23
CA PRO A 59 16.26 -11.19 -17.30
C PRO A 59 17.57 -10.41 -17.07
N SER A 60 18.12 -9.81 -18.14
CA SER A 60 19.36 -9.01 -18.04
C SER A 60 19.15 -7.67 -17.34
N PHE A 61 18.05 -6.96 -17.65
CA PHE A 61 17.68 -5.73 -16.97
C PHE A 61 17.37 -5.99 -15.49
N ASP A 62 16.59 -7.02 -15.19
CA ASP A 62 16.12 -7.34 -13.84
C ASP A 62 17.30 -7.69 -12.92
N ALA A 63 18.30 -8.41 -13.43
CA ALA A 63 19.53 -8.69 -12.71
C ALA A 63 20.35 -7.42 -12.43
N ALA A 64 20.53 -6.56 -13.43
CA ALA A 64 21.25 -5.28 -13.28
C ALA A 64 20.53 -4.34 -12.29
N PHE A 65 19.21 -4.21 -12.42
CA PHE A 65 18.38 -3.39 -11.55
C PHE A 65 18.39 -3.90 -10.12
N LYS A 66 18.30 -5.22 -9.91
CA LYS A 66 18.40 -5.83 -8.57
C LYS A 66 19.74 -5.51 -7.92
N ARG A 67 20.86 -5.60 -8.65
CA ARG A 67 22.20 -5.25 -8.13
C ARG A 67 22.26 -3.77 -7.73
N PHE A 68 21.81 -2.88 -8.61
CA PHE A 68 21.77 -1.44 -8.34
C PHE A 68 20.89 -1.12 -7.11
N ARG A 69 19.66 -1.63 -7.07
CA ARG A 69 18.73 -1.45 -5.95
C ARG A 69 19.35 -1.94 -4.63
N ASN A 70 19.95 -3.14 -4.62
CA ASN A 70 20.59 -3.67 -3.41
C ASN A 70 21.76 -2.78 -2.93
N SER A 71 22.56 -2.25 -3.86
CA SER A 71 23.67 -1.34 -3.51
C SER A 71 23.22 0.01 -2.95
N THR A 72 21.99 0.43 -3.25
CA THR A 72 21.45 1.70 -2.76
C THR A 72 20.67 1.59 -1.47
N LEU A 73 20.30 0.37 -1.00
CA LEU A 73 19.48 0.13 0.20
C LEU A 73 19.88 0.96 1.45
N PRO A 74 21.17 1.18 1.78
CA PRO A 74 21.56 2.00 2.93
C PRO A 74 21.11 3.46 2.86
N PHE A 75 20.77 3.96 1.68
CA PHE A 75 20.32 5.34 1.45
C PHE A 75 18.79 5.46 1.37
N TRP A 76 18.05 4.35 1.44
CA TRP A 76 16.59 4.36 1.44
C TRP A 76 16.05 4.46 2.85
N ASN A 77 14.83 4.99 2.98
CA ASN A 77 14.06 4.82 4.20
C ASN A 77 13.89 3.31 4.49
N PRO A 78 14.11 2.83 5.73
CA PRO A 78 13.94 1.41 6.07
C PRO A 78 12.57 0.83 5.68
N ASN A 79 11.52 1.64 5.74
CA ASN A 79 10.16 1.25 5.37
C ASN A 79 10.00 1.02 3.86
N ALA A 80 10.94 1.47 3.01
CA ALA A 80 10.92 1.17 1.58
C ALA A 80 10.93 -0.35 1.30
N GLN A 81 11.40 -1.17 2.26
CA GLN A 81 11.28 -2.62 2.14
C GLN A 81 9.82 -3.08 1.98
N TYR A 82 8.85 -2.36 2.55
CA TYR A 82 7.44 -2.70 2.36
C TYR A 82 7.01 -2.63 0.90
N VAL A 83 7.42 -1.59 0.14
CA VAL A 83 7.08 -1.49 -1.28
C VAL A 83 7.88 -2.49 -2.13
N PHE A 84 9.13 -2.77 -1.76
CA PHE A 84 9.93 -3.80 -2.44
C PHE A 84 9.39 -5.22 -2.23
N ASP A 85 8.83 -5.52 -1.06
CA ASP A 85 8.12 -6.76 -0.76
C ASP A 85 6.67 -6.73 -1.28
N SER A 86 6.32 -5.73 -2.09
CA SER A 86 4.99 -5.50 -2.64
C SER A 86 3.88 -5.53 -1.57
N TYR A 87 4.12 -4.89 -0.44
CA TYR A 87 3.24 -4.83 0.74
C TYR A 87 2.85 -6.16 1.37
N LYS A 88 3.46 -7.28 0.98
CA LYS A 88 3.19 -8.62 1.56
C LYS A 88 3.49 -8.69 3.07
N LYS A 89 4.35 -7.82 3.57
CA LYS A 89 4.71 -7.75 5.01
C LYS A 89 4.22 -6.48 5.70
N LEU A 90 3.45 -5.63 5.02
CA LEU A 90 2.88 -4.43 5.62
C LEU A 90 1.93 -4.85 6.76
N PRO A 91 2.07 -4.32 7.98
CA PRO A 91 1.09 -4.51 9.04
C PRO A 91 -0.24 -3.93 8.58
N PHE A 92 -1.26 -4.77 8.39
CA PHE A 92 -2.52 -4.37 7.78
C PHE A 92 -3.68 -4.93 8.61
N PRO A 93 -4.32 -4.10 9.46
CA PRO A 93 -5.31 -4.55 10.44
C PRO A 93 -6.75 -4.63 9.89
N PHE A 94 -6.92 -4.59 8.56
CA PHE A 94 -8.22 -4.67 7.91
C PHE A 94 -8.48 -6.11 7.45
N GLU A 95 -9.74 -6.51 7.47
CA GLU A 95 -10.17 -7.79 6.93
C GLU A 95 -10.00 -7.78 5.40
N SER A 96 -9.40 -8.84 4.85
CA SER A 96 -9.23 -8.92 3.40
C SER A 96 -10.55 -9.21 2.71
N VAL A 97 -10.81 -8.56 1.58
CA VAL A 97 -12.01 -8.82 0.77
C VAL A 97 -11.87 -10.04 -0.17
N GLY A 98 -10.81 -10.85 -0.02
CA GLY A 98 -10.60 -12.07 -0.80
C GLY A 98 -10.12 -11.88 -2.25
N LEU A 99 -10.05 -10.64 -2.73
CA LEU A 99 -9.47 -10.27 -4.02
C LEU A 99 -8.01 -9.81 -3.80
N GLY A 100 -7.02 -10.45 -4.44
CA GLY A 100 -5.61 -10.04 -4.38
C GLY A 100 -4.68 -10.82 -3.45
N SER A 101 -5.15 -11.89 -2.78
CA SER A 101 -4.29 -12.82 -2.06
C SER A 101 -3.42 -13.63 -3.04
N THR A 102 -2.21 -13.13 -3.30
CA THR A 102 -1.13 -13.80 -4.06
C THR A 102 -1.55 -14.39 -5.41
N PHE A 103 -1.54 -13.56 -6.46
CA PHE A 103 -1.42 -14.11 -7.82
C PHE A 103 -0.08 -14.85 -7.94
N ASN A 104 -0.16 -16.15 -8.23
CA ASN A 104 0.98 -17.00 -8.56
C ASN A 104 1.62 -16.48 -9.87
N GLN A 105 2.95 -16.48 -9.97
CA GLN A 105 3.72 -15.79 -11.03
C GLN A 105 3.63 -16.43 -12.43
N ASP A 106 2.91 -17.56 -12.58
CA ASP A 106 2.98 -18.40 -13.78
C ASP A 106 2.05 -17.99 -14.93
N THR A 107 1.29 -16.90 -14.81
CA THR A 107 0.45 -16.36 -15.91
C THR A 107 0.62 -14.83 -16.05
N ILE A 108 1.21 -14.41 -17.17
CA ILE A 108 1.60 -13.02 -17.56
C ILE A 108 0.37 -12.11 -17.79
N PRO A 109 0.39 -10.75 -17.67
CA PRO A 109 1.48 -9.82 -17.33
C PRO A 109 1.33 -9.08 -15.98
N LYS A 110 2.46 -9.00 -15.26
CA LYS A 110 2.90 -8.01 -14.27
C LYS A 110 1.84 -7.01 -13.75
N MET A 111 0.94 -7.49 -12.90
CA MET A 111 0.33 -6.66 -11.86
C MET A 111 0.85 -7.13 -10.51
N GLY A 112 1.46 -6.21 -9.76
CA GLY A 112 1.94 -6.48 -8.41
C GLY A 112 0.79 -6.92 -7.49
N PRO A 113 1.10 -7.55 -6.34
CA PRO A 113 0.06 -8.01 -5.43
C PRO A 113 -0.78 -6.82 -4.94
N VAL A 114 -2.07 -6.96 -5.14
CA VAL A 114 -3.10 -6.07 -4.60
C VAL A 114 -3.34 -6.53 -3.17
N ARG A 115 -3.17 -5.65 -2.18
CA ARG A 115 -3.76 -5.86 -0.87
C ARG A 115 -5.00 -4.99 -0.78
N ILE A 116 -6.14 -5.67 -0.76
CA ILE A 116 -7.43 -5.10 -0.39
C ILE A 116 -7.71 -5.54 1.04
#